data_AF-A0A7C0UAW1-F1
#
_entry.id   AF-A0A7C0UAW1-F1
#
_cell.length_a   1.000
_cell.length_b   1.000
_cell.length_c   1.000
_cell.angle_alpha   90.00
_cell.angle_beta   90.00
_cell.angle_gamma   90.00
#
_symmetry.space_group_name_H-M   'P 1'
#
loop_
_entity.id
_entity.type
_entity.pdbx_description
1 polymer ?
#
loop_
_entity_poly.entity_id
_entity_poly.type
_entity_poly.pdbx_seq_one_letter_code
_entity_poly.pdbx_strand_id
1 'polypeptide(L)'
;MEDAARLLSYSPEYEIEATYFGPKVASPEEVVKLMDAAIAANPDGIAVTITDPRIVDEVVRRAIEKGIPVIAINVPDMRPEPEKIPYMFYVGGDEYLGGVKAAKILLKAAAQKGITIKGAVCAPQEVGHIGLETRCRGFCDVMSDNGIPCEKLQIYGEDPTRSVEILRSYFAAHPETNALFTTGPQGTLPAIQFLKEAGMVGKILHVTYDLDPVTLDAIKSGITLATIVQQQYLQGFLPIVFLTLYNRFLLAPASDVLTGPAVVDITNVERVEELIKEGYW
;
A
#
# COMPACT_ATOMS: atom_id res chain seq x y z
N MET A 1 -11.41 11.11 -3.42
CA MET A 1 -12.87 11.04 -3.25
C MET A 1 -13.52 12.35 -3.66
N GLU A 2 -13.23 13.45 -2.96
CA GLU A 2 -13.78 14.79 -3.27
C GLU A 2 -13.50 15.25 -4.71
N ASP A 3 -12.32 14.97 -5.26
CA ASP A 3 -12.02 15.36 -6.64
C ASP A 3 -12.93 14.66 -7.67
N ALA A 4 -13.18 13.35 -7.51
CA ALA A 4 -14.12 12.62 -8.38
C ALA A 4 -15.54 13.18 -8.26
N ALA A 5 -15.99 13.44 -7.03
CA ALA A 5 -17.29 14.03 -6.76
C ALA A 5 -17.45 15.39 -7.47
N ARG A 6 -16.43 16.26 -7.35
CA ARG A 6 -16.39 17.57 -8.02
C ARG A 6 -16.42 17.46 -9.54
N LEU A 7 -15.60 16.58 -10.13
CA LEU A 7 -15.53 16.42 -11.60
C LEU A 7 -16.81 15.82 -12.19
N LEU A 8 -17.46 14.91 -11.48
CA LEU A 8 -18.70 14.27 -11.94
C LEU A 8 -19.95 15.16 -11.73
N SER A 9 -19.91 16.09 -10.79
CA SER A 9 -20.98 17.07 -10.51
C SER A 9 -21.07 18.21 -11.53
N TYR A 10 -20.30 18.16 -12.64
CA TYR A 10 -20.37 19.17 -13.70
C TYR A 10 -21.65 19.07 -14.55
N SER A 11 -22.40 17.97 -14.42
CA SER A 11 -23.73 17.84 -15.01
C SER A 11 -24.77 18.59 -14.17
N PRO A 12 -25.65 19.43 -14.75
CA PRO A 12 -26.68 20.15 -14.00
C PRO A 12 -27.79 19.25 -13.43
N GLU A 13 -27.73 17.95 -13.68
CA GLU A 13 -28.77 16.98 -13.32
C GLU A 13 -28.65 16.43 -11.88
N TYR A 14 -27.46 16.48 -11.27
CA TYR A 14 -27.21 15.93 -9.94
C TYR A 14 -25.89 16.44 -9.35
N GLU A 15 -25.84 16.50 -8.03
CA GLU A 15 -24.66 16.83 -7.24
C GLU A 15 -24.17 15.57 -6.53
N ILE A 16 -22.86 15.31 -6.56
CA ILE A 16 -22.23 14.22 -5.83
C ILE A 16 -21.48 14.84 -4.66
N GLU A 17 -21.82 14.40 -3.46
CA GLU A 17 -21.08 14.70 -2.24
C GLU A 17 -20.28 13.46 -1.82
N ALA A 18 -19.00 13.63 -1.50
CA ALA A 18 -18.18 12.56 -0.95
C ALA A 18 -17.65 12.97 0.43
N THR A 19 -18.02 12.21 1.45
CA THR A 19 -17.56 12.42 2.82
C THR A 19 -16.51 11.37 3.20
N TYR A 20 -15.35 11.82 3.67
CA TYR A 20 -14.31 10.93 4.17
C TYR A 20 -14.44 10.73 5.68
N PHE A 21 -14.45 9.47 6.12
CA PHE A 21 -14.35 9.08 7.51
C PHE A 21 -13.08 8.26 7.74
N GLY A 22 -12.26 8.68 8.69
CA GLY A 22 -11.07 7.95 9.09
C GLY A 22 -10.70 8.28 10.54
N PRO A 23 -10.32 7.29 11.36
CA PRO A 23 -9.98 7.55 12.75
C PRO A 23 -8.66 8.33 12.81
N LYS A 24 -8.55 9.28 13.75
CA LYS A 24 -7.32 10.07 13.94
C LYS A 24 -6.13 9.22 14.39
N VAL A 25 -6.41 8.09 15.03
CA VAL A 25 -5.46 7.10 15.52
C VAL A 25 -6.06 5.73 15.22
N ALA A 26 -5.25 4.74 14.84
CA ALA A 26 -5.72 3.39 14.59
C ALA A 26 -6.50 2.84 15.80
N SER A 27 -7.80 2.61 15.63
CA SER A 27 -8.70 2.11 16.66
C SER A 27 -9.81 1.28 16.01
N PRO A 28 -9.89 -0.03 16.30
CA PRO A 28 -10.98 -0.89 15.83
C PRO A 28 -12.36 -0.33 16.16
N GLU A 29 -12.55 0.13 17.39
CA GLU A 29 -13.83 0.63 17.89
C GLU A 29 -14.25 1.91 17.16
N GLU A 30 -13.30 2.83 16.92
CA GLU A 30 -13.60 4.07 16.20
C GLU A 30 -13.91 3.80 14.73
N VAL A 31 -13.26 2.82 14.10
CA VAL A 31 -13.62 2.40 12.72
C VAL A 31 -15.07 1.94 12.64
N VAL A 32 -15.51 1.07 13.56
CA VAL A 32 -16.91 0.57 13.58
C VAL A 32 -17.89 1.73 13.82
N LYS A 33 -17.59 2.62 14.78
CA LYS A 33 -18.43 3.78 15.07
C LYS A 33 -18.55 4.74 13.88
N LEU A 34 -17.45 5.02 13.18
CA LEU A 34 -17.45 5.85 11.98
C LEU A 34 -18.26 5.20 10.86
N MET A 35 -18.17 3.88 10.70
CA MET A 35 -18.99 3.13 9.76
C MET A 35 -20.48 3.19 10.12
N ASP A 36 -20.84 3.04 11.40
CA ASP A 36 -22.24 3.19 11.83
C ASP A 36 -22.79 4.60 11.57
N ALA A 37 -21.98 5.63 11.79
CA ALA A 37 -22.34 7.01 11.46
C ALA A 37 -22.54 7.19 9.94
N ALA A 38 -21.64 6.65 9.12
CA ALA A 38 -21.75 6.68 7.67
C ALA A 38 -23.03 5.95 7.19
N ILE A 39 -23.33 4.77 7.73
CA ILE A 39 -24.56 4.02 7.41
C ILE A 39 -25.81 4.77 7.84
N ALA A 40 -25.79 5.42 9.01
CA ALA A 40 -26.93 6.17 9.53
C ALA A 40 -27.29 7.41 8.68
N ALA A 41 -26.32 7.95 7.94
CA ALA A 41 -26.54 9.02 6.97
C ALA A 41 -27.28 8.55 5.70
N ASN A 42 -27.52 7.24 5.54
CA ASN A 42 -28.14 6.60 4.37
C ASN A 42 -27.52 7.04 3.03
N PRO A 43 -26.20 6.84 2.83
CA PRO A 43 -25.52 7.22 1.60
C PRO A 43 -25.93 6.32 0.44
N ASP A 44 -25.79 6.83 -0.79
CA ASP A 44 -26.03 6.06 -2.01
C ASP A 44 -24.94 5.01 -2.29
N GLY A 45 -23.86 4.98 -1.50
CA GLY A 45 -22.80 3.98 -1.60
C GLY A 45 -21.67 4.20 -0.61
N ILE A 46 -20.90 3.15 -0.34
CA ILE A 46 -19.76 3.18 0.59
C ILE A 46 -18.53 2.57 -0.07
N ALA A 47 -17.39 3.26 0.05
CA ALA A 47 -16.08 2.71 -0.22
C ALA A 47 -15.34 2.50 1.10
N VAL A 48 -14.87 1.27 1.38
CA VAL A 48 -14.34 0.90 2.71
C VAL A 48 -13.10 0.01 2.61
N THR A 49 -12.13 0.22 3.50
CA THR A 49 -10.95 -0.65 3.62
C THR A 49 -11.22 -1.83 4.57
N ILE A 50 -10.83 -3.04 4.18
CA ILE A 50 -11.01 -4.27 4.97
C ILE A 50 -9.68 -4.69 5.59
N THR A 51 -9.08 -3.81 6.38
CA THR A 51 -7.75 -4.05 6.97
C THR A 51 -7.76 -5.23 7.94
N ASP A 52 -8.82 -5.37 8.75
CA ASP A 52 -9.07 -6.54 9.57
C ASP A 52 -10.53 -6.97 9.43
N PRO A 53 -10.82 -8.07 8.71
CA PRO A 53 -12.19 -8.52 8.50
C PRO A 53 -12.91 -8.86 9.81
N ARG A 54 -12.20 -9.24 10.88
CA ARG A 54 -12.83 -9.58 12.18
C ARG A 54 -13.47 -8.36 12.84
N ILE A 55 -13.02 -7.16 12.50
CA ILE A 55 -13.52 -5.90 13.05
C ILE A 55 -14.66 -5.35 12.20
N VAL A 56 -14.51 -5.39 10.86
CA VAL A 56 -15.43 -4.67 9.96
C VAL A 56 -16.53 -5.55 9.33
N ASP A 57 -16.43 -6.87 9.40
CA ASP A 57 -17.36 -7.78 8.71
C ASP A 57 -18.83 -7.51 9.04
N GLU A 58 -19.18 -7.46 10.34
CA GLU A 58 -20.57 -7.28 10.75
C GLU A 58 -21.13 -5.93 10.27
N VAL A 59 -20.39 -4.83 10.49
CA VAL A 59 -20.88 -3.49 10.13
C VAL A 59 -20.98 -3.30 8.62
N VAL A 60 -20.07 -3.89 7.83
CA VAL A 60 -20.15 -3.81 6.37
C VAL A 60 -21.30 -4.66 5.84
N ARG A 61 -21.54 -5.85 6.39
CA ARG A 61 -22.71 -6.68 6.03
C ARG A 61 -24.02 -5.95 6.35
N ARG A 62 -24.12 -5.26 7.49
CA ARG A 62 -25.31 -4.43 7.81
C ARG A 62 -25.57 -3.33 6.77
N ALA A 63 -24.52 -2.69 6.22
CA ALA A 63 -24.68 -1.72 5.16
C ALA A 63 -25.27 -2.35 3.89
N ILE A 64 -24.74 -3.51 3.49
CA ILE A 64 -25.19 -4.28 2.33
C ILE A 64 -26.65 -4.75 2.52
N GLU A 65 -27.02 -5.24 3.70
CA GLU A 65 -28.39 -5.66 4.03
C GLU A 65 -29.40 -4.51 3.98
N LYS A 66 -28.96 -3.27 4.20
CA LYS A 66 -29.76 -2.05 4.00
C LYS A 66 -29.89 -1.64 2.52
N GLY A 67 -29.24 -2.36 1.61
CA GLY A 67 -29.25 -2.06 0.17
C GLY A 67 -28.22 -1.02 -0.25
N ILE A 68 -27.27 -0.64 0.62
CA ILE A 68 -26.20 0.30 0.27
C ILE A 68 -25.13 -0.46 -0.52
N PRO A 69 -24.82 -0.07 -1.78
CA PRO A 69 -23.73 -0.68 -2.54
C PRO A 69 -22.38 -0.40 -1.88
N VAL A 70 -21.57 -1.44 -1.70
CA VAL A 70 -20.25 -1.35 -1.05
C VAL A 70 -19.15 -1.76 -2.02
N ILE A 71 -18.11 -0.94 -2.12
CA ILE A 71 -16.84 -1.25 -2.82
C ILE A 71 -15.73 -1.37 -1.76
N ALA A 72 -14.94 -2.44 -1.82
CA ALA A 72 -13.74 -2.55 -0.99
C ALA A 72 -12.59 -1.73 -1.61
N ILE A 73 -11.79 -1.05 -0.79
CA ILE A 73 -10.63 -0.27 -1.26
C ILE A 73 -9.39 -0.54 -0.41
N ASN A 74 -8.20 -0.26 -0.93
CA ASN A 74 -6.91 -0.38 -0.23
C ASN A 74 -6.56 -1.80 0.23
N VAL A 75 -7.27 -2.39 1.19
CA VAL A 75 -7.13 -3.81 1.59
C VAL A 75 -8.43 -4.56 1.30
N PRO A 76 -8.40 -5.65 0.50
CA PRO A 76 -9.56 -6.49 0.26
C PRO A 76 -9.77 -7.50 1.40
N ASP A 77 -10.95 -8.10 1.47
CA ASP A 77 -11.18 -9.27 2.30
C ASP A 77 -10.55 -10.51 1.65
N MET A 78 -9.53 -11.07 2.28
CA MET A 78 -8.77 -12.21 1.77
C MET A 78 -9.36 -13.57 2.19
N ARG A 79 -10.44 -13.58 2.98
CA ARG A 79 -11.12 -14.83 3.37
C ARG A 79 -11.76 -15.50 2.16
N PRO A 80 -11.84 -16.84 2.14
CA PRO A 80 -12.55 -17.56 1.10
C PRO A 80 -14.07 -17.40 1.21
N GLU A 81 -14.79 -17.68 0.13
CA GLU A 81 -16.23 -17.87 0.20
C GLU A 81 -16.58 -19.10 1.07
N PRO A 82 -17.63 -19.05 1.91
CA PRO A 82 -18.65 -17.99 2.02
C PRO A 82 -18.37 -16.93 3.10
N GLU A 83 -17.20 -16.96 3.74
CA GLU A 83 -16.87 -16.05 4.85
C GLU A 83 -16.60 -14.61 4.37
N LYS A 84 -16.16 -14.47 3.13
CA LYS A 84 -15.87 -13.19 2.49
C LYS A 84 -17.08 -12.26 2.53
N ILE A 85 -16.84 -10.98 2.83
CA ILE A 85 -17.88 -9.95 2.78
C ILE A 85 -18.34 -9.80 1.31
N PRO A 86 -19.66 -9.84 1.02
CA PRO A 86 -20.19 -9.78 -0.34
C PRO A 86 -20.29 -8.32 -0.85
N TYR A 87 -19.19 -7.57 -0.77
CA TYR A 87 -19.07 -6.27 -1.44
C TYR A 87 -19.00 -6.47 -2.97
N MET A 88 -19.29 -5.43 -3.76
CA MET A 88 -19.45 -5.54 -5.21
C MET A 88 -18.16 -5.99 -5.92
N PHE A 89 -17.05 -5.30 -5.63
CA PHE A 89 -15.70 -5.58 -6.12
C PHE A 89 -14.68 -4.75 -5.31
N TYR A 90 -13.39 -5.02 -5.52
CA TYR A 90 -12.29 -4.30 -4.88
C TYR A 90 -11.62 -3.32 -5.85
N VAL A 91 -11.16 -2.17 -5.32
CA VAL A 91 -10.31 -1.20 -6.00
C VAL A 91 -9.04 -0.94 -5.19
N GLY A 92 -7.89 -1.37 -5.69
CA GLY A 92 -6.62 -1.10 -5.00
C GLY A 92 -5.40 -1.80 -5.58
N GLY A 93 -4.33 -1.88 -4.80
CA GLY A 93 -3.07 -2.49 -5.23
C GLY A 93 -3.11 -4.02 -5.20
N ASP A 94 -2.27 -4.66 -6.03
CA ASP A 94 -1.89 -6.06 -5.82
C ASP A 94 -0.60 -6.11 -5.00
N GLU A 95 -0.75 -6.42 -3.72
CA GLU A 95 0.35 -6.40 -2.75
C GLU A 95 1.41 -7.47 -3.04
N TYR A 96 1.01 -8.63 -3.57
CA TYR A 96 1.92 -9.70 -3.90
C TYR A 96 2.74 -9.29 -5.13
N LEU A 97 2.07 -8.78 -6.15
CA LEU A 97 2.72 -8.25 -7.34
C LEU A 97 3.63 -7.07 -7.01
N GLY A 98 3.27 -6.26 -6.02
CA GLY A 98 4.11 -5.20 -5.47
C GLY A 98 5.44 -5.73 -4.92
N GLY A 99 5.39 -6.77 -4.09
CA GLY A 99 6.58 -7.49 -3.60
C GLY A 99 7.42 -8.10 -4.73
N VAL A 100 6.77 -8.78 -5.68
CA VAL A 100 7.40 -9.35 -6.88
C VAL A 100 8.14 -8.26 -7.67
N LYS A 101 7.53 -7.09 -7.82
CA LYS A 101 8.12 -5.96 -8.54
C LYS A 101 9.34 -5.42 -7.80
N ALA A 102 9.29 -5.28 -6.48
CA ALA A 102 10.41 -4.84 -5.67
C ALA A 102 11.64 -5.76 -5.84
N ALA A 103 11.44 -7.07 -5.78
CA ALA A 103 12.52 -8.04 -5.98
C ALA A 103 13.12 -7.94 -7.40
N LYS A 104 12.28 -7.84 -8.43
CA LYS A 104 12.73 -7.69 -9.82
C LYS A 104 13.54 -6.41 -10.04
N ILE A 105 13.20 -5.32 -9.37
CA ILE A 105 13.98 -4.07 -9.44
C ILE A 105 15.38 -4.28 -8.84
N LEU A 106 15.48 -4.89 -7.66
CA LEU A 106 16.76 -5.18 -7.02
C LEU A 106 17.63 -6.09 -7.89
N LEU A 107 17.07 -7.18 -8.41
CA LEU A 107 17.78 -8.11 -9.31
C LEU A 107 18.30 -7.41 -10.57
N LYS A 108 17.45 -6.60 -11.22
CA LYS A 108 17.83 -5.83 -12.41
C LYS A 108 18.96 -4.84 -12.10
N ALA A 109 18.84 -4.09 -11.01
CA ALA A 109 19.84 -3.11 -10.60
C ALA A 109 21.18 -3.78 -10.23
N ALA A 110 21.12 -4.92 -9.54
CA ALA A 110 22.31 -5.70 -9.18
C ALA A 110 23.04 -6.19 -10.44
N ALA A 111 22.31 -6.78 -11.39
CA ALA A 111 22.88 -7.23 -12.67
C ALA A 111 23.54 -6.08 -13.45
N GLN A 112 22.88 -4.92 -13.54
CA GLN A 112 23.43 -3.73 -14.22
C GLN A 112 24.71 -3.20 -13.56
N LYS A 113 24.82 -3.33 -12.24
CA LYS A 113 25.99 -2.90 -11.47
C LYS A 113 27.07 -3.99 -11.33
N GLY A 114 26.86 -5.19 -11.86
CA GLY A 114 27.75 -6.33 -11.65
C GLY A 114 27.80 -6.82 -10.19
N ILE A 115 26.74 -6.56 -9.41
CA ILE A 115 26.62 -6.98 -8.02
C ILE A 115 25.89 -8.33 -7.97
N THR A 116 26.43 -9.30 -7.22
CA THR A 116 25.71 -10.53 -6.87
C THR A 116 24.96 -10.32 -5.56
N ILE A 117 23.64 -10.51 -5.56
CA ILE A 117 22.85 -10.53 -4.32
C ILE A 117 23.10 -11.88 -3.63
N LYS A 118 23.59 -11.86 -2.38
CA LYS A 118 23.91 -13.09 -1.62
C LYS A 118 22.84 -13.44 -0.58
N GLY A 119 22.10 -12.44 -0.13
CA GLY A 119 20.98 -12.57 0.79
C GLY A 119 20.07 -11.37 0.65
N ALA A 120 18.79 -11.58 0.91
CA ALA A 120 17.76 -10.57 0.85
C ALA A 120 16.95 -10.55 2.15
N VAL A 121 16.46 -9.37 2.53
CA VAL A 121 15.59 -9.22 3.69
C VAL A 121 14.40 -8.32 3.35
N CYS A 122 13.20 -8.77 3.72
CA CYS A 122 11.98 -7.96 3.73
C CYS A 122 11.67 -7.50 5.15
N ALA A 123 11.40 -6.21 5.35
CA ALA A 123 11.20 -5.61 6.66
C ALA A 123 9.80 -4.99 6.80
N PRO A 124 8.80 -5.76 7.26
CA PRO A 124 7.48 -5.24 7.57
C PRO A 124 7.46 -4.47 8.89
N GLN A 125 6.74 -3.34 8.90
CA GLN A 125 6.72 -2.42 10.04
C GLN A 125 5.56 -2.59 11.00
N GLU A 126 4.52 -3.35 10.63
CA GLU A 126 3.34 -3.59 11.46
C GLU A 126 3.11 -5.09 11.61
N VAL A 127 3.05 -5.56 12.86
CA VAL A 127 2.85 -6.97 13.18
C VAL A 127 1.44 -7.40 12.78
N GLY A 128 1.33 -8.43 11.94
CA GLY A 128 0.05 -9.03 11.56
C GLY A 128 -0.72 -8.29 10.46
N HIS A 129 -0.17 -7.20 9.90
CA HIS A 129 -0.79 -6.52 8.77
C HIS A 129 -0.68 -7.36 7.49
N ILE A 130 -1.82 -7.89 7.01
CA ILE A 130 -1.86 -8.86 5.90
C ILE A 130 -1.28 -8.34 4.57
N GLY A 131 -1.46 -7.05 4.27
CA GLY A 131 -0.86 -6.41 3.10
C GLY A 131 0.67 -6.45 3.12
N LEU A 132 1.31 -6.02 4.23
CA LEU A 132 2.76 -6.03 4.38
C LEU A 132 3.35 -7.44 4.32
N GLU A 133 2.68 -8.40 4.95
CA GLU A 133 3.05 -9.82 4.88
C GLU A 133 2.99 -10.35 3.45
N THR A 134 1.96 -9.94 2.69
CA THR A 134 1.78 -10.33 1.29
C THR A 134 2.85 -9.71 0.38
N ARG A 135 3.25 -8.45 0.64
CA ARG A 135 4.41 -7.81 -0.02
C ARG A 135 5.69 -8.61 0.23
N CYS A 136 5.96 -8.99 1.48
CA CYS A 136 7.14 -9.79 1.80
C CYS A 136 7.13 -11.18 1.16
N ARG A 137 5.97 -11.83 1.09
CA ARG A 137 5.83 -13.12 0.39
C ARG A 137 6.22 -13.00 -1.09
N GLY A 138 5.63 -12.05 -1.81
CA GLY A 138 5.95 -11.85 -3.24
C GLY A 138 7.41 -11.48 -3.48
N PHE A 139 8.02 -10.72 -2.56
CA PHE A 139 9.44 -10.40 -2.61
C PHE A 139 10.33 -11.63 -2.40
N CYS A 140 10.06 -12.42 -1.35
CA CYS A 140 10.90 -13.57 -1.01
C CYS A 140 10.71 -14.75 -1.96
N ASP A 141 9.54 -14.95 -2.55
CA ASP A 141 9.32 -15.97 -3.58
C ASP A 141 10.26 -15.72 -4.78
N VAL A 142 10.30 -14.48 -5.29
CA VAL A 142 11.17 -14.13 -6.42
C VAL A 142 12.65 -14.27 -6.07
N MET A 143 13.08 -13.87 -4.87
CA MET A 143 14.47 -14.04 -4.45
C MET A 143 14.85 -15.53 -4.37
N SER A 144 13.98 -16.34 -3.75
CA SER A 144 14.20 -17.78 -3.59
C SER A 144 14.23 -18.52 -4.92
N ASP A 145 13.35 -18.16 -5.87
CA ASP A 145 13.35 -18.68 -7.24
C ASP A 145 14.65 -18.38 -8.00
N ASN A 146 15.39 -17.34 -7.58
CA ASN A 146 16.71 -16.98 -8.10
C ASN A 146 17.87 -17.54 -7.25
N GLY A 147 17.59 -18.45 -6.31
CA GLY A 147 18.59 -19.07 -5.44
C GLY A 147 19.16 -18.14 -4.37
N ILE A 148 18.47 -17.04 -4.05
CA ILE A 148 18.89 -16.07 -3.05
C ILE A 148 18.08 -16.31 -1.77
N PRO A 149 18.73 -16.64 -0.63
CA PRO A 149 18.05 -16.73 0.66
C PRO A 149 17.34 -15.41 0.99
N CYS A 150 16.07 -15.50 1.37
CA CYS A 150 15.27 -14.34 1.76
C CYS A 150 14.69 -14.53 3.17
N GLU A 151 14.88 -13.54 4.02
CA GLU A 151 14.34 -13.52 5.37
C GLU A 151 13.32 -12.40 5.54
N LYS A 152 12.34 -12.62 6.43
CA LYS A 152 11.43 -11.58 6.90
C LYS A 152 11.92 -11.08 8.26
N LEU A 153 12.27 -9.81 8.35
CA LEU A 153 12.75 -9.15 9.56
C LEU A 153 11.68 -8.18 10.09
N GLN A 154 10.96 -8.57 11.13
CA GLN A 154 9.99 -7.67 11.75
C GLN A 154 10.69 -6.42 12.32
N ILE A 155 10.24 -5.25 11.89
CA ILE A 155 10.57 -3.94 12.48
C ILE A 155 9.29 -3.28 13.02
N TYR A 156 9.40 -2.11 13.64
CA TYR A 156 8.30 -1.45 14.34
C TYR A 156 8.17 0.00 13.88
N GLY A 157 7.12 0.30 13.11
CA GLY A 157 6.89 1.64 12.58
C GLY A 157 6.65 2.69 13.68
N GLU A 158 6.05 2.26 14.79
CA GLU A 158 5.79 3.07 15.97
C GLU A 158 7.05 3.37 16.81
N ASP A 159 8.14 2.65 16.58
CA ASP A 159 9.42 2.82 17.27
C ASP A 159 10.60 2.80 16.28
N PRO A 160 10.86 3.93 15.59
CA PRO A 160 11.94 4.03 14.61
C PRO A 160 13.33 3.74 15.20
N THR A 161 13.59 4.16 16.44
CA THR A 161 14.87 3.92 17.12
C THR A 161 15.12 2.44 17.30
N ARG A 162 14.10 1.70 17.79
CA ARG A 162 14.17 0.24 17.88
C ARG A 162 14.37 -0.41 16.52
N SER A 163 13.70 0.09 15.49
CA SER A 163 13.84 -0.42 14.12
C SER A 163 15.26 -0.25 13.56
N VAL A 164 15.93 0.88 13.83
CA VAL A 164 17.34 1.10 13.47
C VAL A 164 18.24 0.05 14.14
N GLU A 165 18.05 -0.22 15.42
CA GLU A 165 18.87 -1.18 16.16
C GLU A 165 18.61 -2.64 15.75
N ILE A 166 17.37 -2.98 15.37
CA ILE A 166 17.04 -4.28 14.78
C ILE A 166 17.76 -4.46 13.44
N LEU A 167 17.70 -3.47 12.55
CA LEU A 167 18.40 -3.52 11.26
C LEU A 167 19.92 -3.62 11.46
N ARG A 168 20.48 -2.82 12.37
CA ARG A 168 21.91 -2.87 12.71
C ARG A 168 22.34 -4.25 13.18
N SER A 169 21.57 -4.84 14.10
CA SER A 169 21.84 -6.17 14.65
C SER A 169 21.74 -7.27 13.59
N TYR A 170 20.72 -7.20 12.73
CA TYR A 170 20.53 -8.15 11.64
C TYR A 170 21.71 -8.10 10.66
N PHE A 171 22.07 -6.92 10.13
CA PHE A 171 23.17 -6.81 9.17
C PHE A 171 24.55 -7.08 9.79
N ALA A 172 24.71 -6.97 11.11
CA ALA A 172 25.91 -7.42 11.80
C ALA A 172 26.00 -8.96 11.88
N ALA A 173 24.86 -9.64 12.06
CA ALA A 173 24.78 -11.10 12.12
C ALA A 173 24.78 -11.78 10.72
N HIS A 174 24.31 -11.07 9.70
CA HIS A 174 24.18 -11.54 8.31
C HIS A 174 24.98 -10.65 7.34
N PRO A 175 26.32 -10.58 7.47
CA PRO A 175 27.17 -9.63 6.74
C PRO A 175 27.16 -9.80 5.21
N GLU A 176 26.69 -10.94 4.71
CA GLU A 176 26.51 -11.22 3.28
C GLU A 176 25.19 -10.67 2.72
N THR A 177 24.18 -10.38 3.54
CA THR A 177 22.90 -9.85 3.06
C THR A 177 23.10 -8.45 2.47
N ASN A 178 22.65 -8.26 1.23
CA ASN A 178 22.91 -7.02 0.48
C ASN A 178 21.71 -6.56 -0.37
N ALA A 179 20.52 -7.07 -0.09
CA ALA A 179 19.25 -6.60 -0.63
C ALA A 179 18.25 -6.36 0.52
N LEU A 180 17.66 -5.17 0.57
CA LEU A 180 16.68 -4.76 1.57
C LEU A 180 15.40 -4.27 0.88
N PHE A 181 14.26 -4.81 1.30
CA PHE A 181 12.95 -4.30 0.94
C PHE A 181 12.19 -3.87 2.20
N THR A 182 11.84 -2.59 2.30
CA THR A 182 10.94 -2.07 3.35
C THR A 182 9.53 -1.94 2.81
N THR A 183 8.53 -2.32 3.59
CA THR A 183 7.15 -2.45 3.06
C THR A 183 6.29 -1.20 3.24
N GLY A 184 6.86 -0.06 3.63
CA GLY A 184 6.12 1.19 3.81
C GLY A 184 6.97 2.32 4.40
N PRO A 185 6.49 3.59 4.44
CA PRO A 185 7.29 4.75 4.81
C PRO A 185 7.81 4.69 6.26
N GLN A 186 6.99 4.20 7.19
CA GLN A 186 7.36 4.05 8.60
C GLN A 186 8.52 3.04 8.81
N GLY A 187 8.66 2.03 7.93
CA GLY A 187 9.83 1.16 7.91
C GLY A 187 11.01 1.72 7.10
N THR A 188 10.71 2.56 6.10
CA THR A 188 11.69 3.19 5.20
C THR A 188 12.57 4.20 5.91
N LEU A 189 11.98 5.03 6.76
CA LEU A 189 12.69 6.08 7.52
C LEU A 189 13.83 5.50 8.37
N PRO A 190 13.60 4.52 9.28
CA PRO A 190 14.68 3.92 10.06
C PRO A 190 15.66 3.13 9.19
N ALA A 191 15.22 2.54 8.07
CA ALA A 191 16.11 1.87 7.13
C ALA A 191 17.12 2.83 6.47
N ILE A 192 16.66 3.98 5.99
CA ILE A 192 17.54 5.02 5.42
C ILE A 192 18.51 5.53 6.48
N GLN A 193 18.04 5.75 7.71
CA GLN A 193 18.90 6.16 8.82
C GLN A 193 20.01 5.13 9.08
N PHE A 194 19.65 3.85 9.22
CA PHE A 194 20.60 2.75 9.36
C PHE A 194 21.63 2.71 8.21
N LEU A 195 21.16 2.77 6.95
CA LEU A 195 22.02 2.71 5.77
C LEU A 195 23.08 3.82 5.78
N LYS A 196 22.69 5.04 6.18
CA LYS A 196 23.59 6.19 6.32
C LYS A 196 24.59 6.01 7.46
N GLU A 197 24.10 5.76 8.67
CA GLU A 197 24.95 5.67 9.88
C GLU A 197 25.92 4.49 9.85
N ALA A 198 25.52 3.37 9.27
CA ALA A 198 26.36 2.18 9.15
C ALA A 198 27.30 2.22 7.92
N GLY A 199 27.25 3.29 7.11
CA GLY A 199 28.06 3.39 5.89
C GLY A 199 27.74 2.28 4.88
N MET A 200 26.46 1.91 4.78
CA MET A 200 25.95 0.83 3.92
C MET A 200 25.24 1.33 2.66
N VAL A 201 25.09 2.65 2.50
CA VAL A 201 24.60 3.25 1.24
C VAL A 201 25.39 2.71 0.05
N GLY A 202 24.67 2.18 -0.94
CA GLY A 202 25.24 1.58 -2.15
C GLY A 202 25.83 0.17 -1.97
N LYS A 203 26.09 -0.28 -0.73
CA LYS A 203 26.49 -1.66 -0.42
C LYS A 203 25.28 -2.57 -0.26
N ILE A 204 24.23 -2.08 0.39
CA ILE A 204 22.92 -2.72 0.46
C ILE A 204 22.04 -2.03 -0.58
N LEU A 205 21.50 -2.82 -1.53
CA LEU A 205 20.53 -2.33 -2.49
C LEU A 205 19.17 -2.24 -1.81
N HIS A 206 18.54 -1.07 -1.86
CA HIS A 206 17.29 -0.80 -1.15
C HIS A 206 16.18 -0.43 -2.12
N VAL A 207 15.03 -1.08 -1.99
CA VAL A 207 13.76 -0.70 -2.61
C VAL A 207 12.73 -0.58 -1.49
N THR A 208 11.74 0.28 -1.66
CA THR A 208 10.67 0.44 -0.68
C THR A 208 9.27 0.42 -1.29
N TYR A 209 8.27 0.70 -0.48
CA TYR A 209 6.86 0.78 -0.82
C TYR A 209 6.27 2.11 -0.30
N ASP A 210 5.33 2.64 -1.07
CA ASP A 210 4.67 3.95 -0.91
C ASP A 210 5.67 5.13 -0.91
N LEU A 211 5.13 6.33 -0.73
CA LEU A 211 5.88 7.58 -0.83
C LEU A 211 5.68 8.46 0.39
N ASP A 212 6.76 9.14 0.75
CA ASP A 212 6.80 10.29 1.63
C ASP A 212 8.00 11.17 1.19
N PRO A 213 8.15 12.39 1.74
CA PRO A 213 9.27 13.26 1.37
C PRO A 213 10.64 12.59 1.57
N VAL A 214 10.79 11.78 2.63
CA VAL A 214 12.04 11.06 2.93
C VAL A 214 12.37 10.05 1.84
N THR A 215 11.38 9.31 1.35
CA THR A 215 11.51 8.32 0.27
C THR A 215 11.87 9.00 -1.05
N LEU A 216 11.21 10.11 -1.39
CA LEU A 216 11.52 10.89 -2.60
C LEU A 216 12.99 11.37 -2.59
N ASP A 217 13.44 11.92 -1.46
CA ASP A 217 14.83 12.39 -1.30
C ASP A 217 15.84 11.24 -1.32
N ALA A 218 15.49 10.08 -0.76
CA ALA A 218 16.33 8.89 -0.80
C ALA A 218 16.49 8.32 -2.22
N ILE A 219 15.44 8.42 -3.05
CA ILE A 219 15.50 8.07 -4.47
C ILE A 219 16.39 9.06 -5.23
N LYS A 220 16.16 10.37 -5.06
CA LYS A 220 16.98 11.43 -5.69
C LYS A 220 18.47 11.33 -5.34
N SER A 221 18.78 10.92 -4.11
CA SER A 221 20.16 10.72 -3.64
C SER A 221 20.75 9.33 -3.93
N GLY A 222 19.96 8.42 -4.53
CA GLY A 222 20.40 7.07 -4.90
C GLY A 222 20.59 6.10 -3.72
N ILE A 223 20.14 6.46 -2.52
CA ILE A 223 20.15 5.58 -1.34
C ILE A 223 19.13 4.46 -1.53
N THR A 224 17.93 4.84 -2.00
CA THR A 224 16.86 3.92 -2.36
C THR A 224 16.74 3.93 -3.88
N LEU A 225 16.68 2.75 -4.50
CA LEU A 225 16.68 2.62 -5.96
C LEU A 225 15.34 2.98 -6.58
N ALA A 226 14.27 2.59 -5.90
CA ALA A 226 12.90 2.83 -6.31
C ALA A 226 11.94 2.63 -5.13
N THR A 227 10.73 3.13 -5.27
CA THR A 227 9.58 2.71 -4.48
C THR A 227 8.49 2.11 -5.37
N ILE A 228 7.71 1.22 -4.79
CA ILE A 228 6.48 0.69 -5.37
C ILE A 228 5.29 1.49 -4.85
N VAL A 229 4.35 1.88 -5.72
CA VAL A 229 3.21 2.74 -5.33
C VAL A 229 1.89 2.12 -5.78
N GLN A 230 0.88 2.18 -4.92
CA GLN A 230 -0.43 1.60 -5.21
C GLN A 230 -1.36 2.51 -6.02
N GLN A 231 -1.00 3.78 -6.19
CA GLN A 231 -1.82 4.84 -6.76
C GLN A 231 -3.07 5.14 -5.91
N GLN A 232 -2.84 5.58 -4.67
CA GLN A 232 -3.86 5.89 -3.68
C GLN A 232 -4.92 6.88 -4.20
N TYR A 233 -4.50 7.84 -5.04
CA TYR A 233 -5.43 8.74 -5.73
C TYR A 233 -6.54 7.98 -6.47
N LEU A 234 -6.18 6.97 -7.26
CA LEU A 234 -7.14 6.14 -8.00
C LEU A 234 -8.06 5.35 -7.07
N GLN A 235 -7.54 4.88 -5.93
CA GLN A 235 -8.33 4.17 -4.93
C GLN A 235 -9.38 5.05 -4.27
N GLY A 236 -9.13 6.36 -4.16
CA GLY A 236 -10.14 7.32 -3.71
C GLY A 236 -11.02 7.87 -4.83
N PHE A 237 -10.57 7.83 -6.09
CA PHE A 237 -11.26 8.42 -7.23
C PHE A 237 -12.25 7.43 -7.87
N LEU A 238 -11.79 6.23 -8.21
CA LEU A 238 -12.54 5.26 -8.99
C LEU A 238 -13.80 4.72 -8.27
N PRO A 239 -13.82 4.47 -6.95
CA PRO A 239 -15.05 4.02 -6.29
C PRO A 239 -16.19 5.03 -6.43
N ILE A 240 -15.90 6.33 -6.37
CA ILE A 240 -16.93 7.37 -6.55
C ILE A 240 -17.48 7.34 -7.98
N VAL A 241 -16.60 7.17 -8.97
CA VAL A 241 -17.01 6.99 -10.38
C VAL A 241 -17.91 5.76 -10.53
N PHE A 242 -17.50 4.61 -9.99
CA PHE A 242 -18.26 3.38 -10.16
C PHE A 242 -19.57 3.37 -9.39
N LEU A 243 -19.62 3.89 -8.16
CA LEU A 243 -20.88 4.03 -7.42
C LEU A 243 -21.84 4.96 -8.17
N THR A 244 -21.34 6.06 -8.74
CA THR A 244 -22.16 6.96 -9.58
C THR A 244 -22.73 6.22 -10.79
N LEU A 245 -21.89 5.48 -11.53
CA LEU A 245 -22.32 4.73 -12.71
C LEU A 245 -23.30 3.60 -12.36
N TYR A 246 -23.07 2.91 -11.25
CA TYR A 246 -23.93 1.84 -10.77
C TYR A 246 -25.30 2.38 -10.36
N ASN A 247 -25.36 3.44 -9.56
CA ASN A 247 -26.62 4.00 -9.07
C ASN A 247 -27.48 4.60 -10.20
N ARG A 248 -26.85 5.13 -11.25
CA ARG A 248 -27.59 5.71 -12.39
C ARG A 248 -27.95 4.69 -13.48
N PHE A 249 -27.06 3.74 -13.74
CA PHE A 249 -27.12 2.92 -14.96
C PHE A 249 -26.91 1.42 -14.73
N LEU A 250 -26.74 0.99 -13.47
CA LEU A 250 -26.42 -0.39 -13.08
C LEU A 250 -25.12 -0.91 -13.75
N LEU A 251 -24.19 -0.01 -14.04
CA LEU A 251 -22.90 -0.34 -14.63
C LEU A 251 -21.85 -0.58 -13.53
N ALA A 252 -21.26 -1.78 -13.52
CA ALA A 252 -20.16 -2.17 -12.65
C ALA A 252 -19.13 -2.97 -13.45
N PRO A 253 -17.85 -2.95 -13.04
CA PRO A 253 -16.83 -3.81 -13.64
C PRO A 253 -17.15 -5.29 -13.40
N ALA A 254 -16.66 -6.15 -14.29
CA ALA A 254 -16.83 -7.60 -14.17
C ALA A 254 -15.89 -8.26 -13.13
N SER A 255 -14.89 -7.52 -12.62
CA SER A 255 -13.87 -8.01 -11.69
C SER A 255 -13.25 -6.83 -10.92
N ASP A 256 -12.39 -7.14 -9.96
CA ASP A 256 -11.61 -6.15 -9.21
C ASP A 256 -10.80 -5.22 -10.14
N VAL A 257 -10.64 -3.97 -9.71
CA VAL A 257 -9.94 -2.92 -10.45
C VAL A 257 -8.62 -2.62 -9.76
N LEU A 258 -7.52 -3.11 -10.33
CA LEU A 258 -6.19 -2.90 -9.77
C LEU A 258 -5.63 -1.53 -10.16
N THR A 259 -5.24 -0.74 -9.16
CA THR A 259 -4.67 0.61 -9.34
C THR A 259 -3.15 0.61 -9.37
N GLY A 260 -2.48 -0.49 -9.02
CA GLY A 260 -1.03 -0.60 -8.99
C GLY A 260 -0.55 -2.06 -9.14
N PRO A 261 0.76 -2.31 -9.05
CA PRO A 261 1.80 -1.37 -8.64
C PRO A 261 2.35 -0.48 -9.77
N ALA A 262 2.49 0.82 -9.50
CA ALA A 262 3.37 1.75 -10.20
C ALA A 262 4.79 1.72 -9.59
N VAL A 263 5.77 2.24 -10.32
CA VAL A 263 7.17 2.36 -9.85
C VAL A 263 7.60 3.81 -9.95
N VAL A 264 8.19 4.31 -8.85
CA VAL A 264 8.86 5.61 -8.82
C VAL A 264 10.34 5.38 -8.59
N ASP A 265 11.16 5.86 -9.52
CA ASP A 265 12.61 5.76 -9.50
C ASP A 265 13.24 7.06 -9.99
N ILE A 266 14.57 7.08 -10.15
CA ILE A 266 15.30 8.30 -10.55
C ILE A 266 14.82 8.88 -11.89
N THR A 267 14.16 8.10 -12.74
CA THR A 267 13.72 8.55 -14.07
C THR A 267 12.42 9.36 -14.04
N ASN A 268 11.63 9.26 -12.96
CA ASN A 268 10.33 9.93 -12.86
C ASN A 268 10.06 10.61 -11.51
N VAL A 269 10.94 10.49 -10.52
CA VAL A 269 10.74 11.03 -9.16
C VAL A 269 10.44 12.53 -9.13
N GLU A 270 11.10 13.33 -9.98
CA GLU A 270 10.85 14.78 -10.04
C GLU A 270 9.42 15.08 -10.51
N ARG A 271 8.96 14.39 -11.55
CA ARG A 271 7.60 14.57 -12.07
C ARG A 271 6.54 14.10 -11.07
N VAL A 272 6.81 12.99 -10.37
CA VAL A 272 5.92 12.51 -9.32
C VAL A 272 5.84 13.51 -8.16
N GLU A 273 6.98 14.09 -7.75
CA GLU A 273 7.01 15.12 -6.71
C GLU A 273 6.19 16.37 -7.08
N GLU A 274 6.20 16.79 -8.35
CA GLU A 274 5.32 17.84 -8.86
C GLU A 274 3.84 17.45 -8.77
N LEU A 275 3.49 16.23 -9.20
CA LEU A 275 2.11 15.74 -9.17
C LEU A 275 1.55 15.62 -7.75
N ILE A 276 2.39 15.27 -6.76
CA ILE A 276 2.01 15.28 -5.34
C ILE A 276 1.63 16.71 -4.91
N LYS A 277 2.41 17.73 -5.31
CA LYS A 277 2.13 19.15 -5.00
C LYS A 277 0.85 19.65 -5.68
N GLU A 278 0.54 19.11 -6.85
CA GLU A 278 -0.70 19.38 -7.59
C GLU A 278 -1.92 18.60 -7.03
N GLY A 279 -1.69 17.58 -6.17
CA GLY A 279 -2.73 16.80 -5.52
C GLY A 279 -3.16 15.53 -6.25
N TYR A 280 -2.39 15.04 -7.24
CA TYR A 280 -2.77 13.92 -8.12
C TYR A 280 -2.16 12.57 -7.76
N TRP A 281 -1.41 12.46 -6.66
CA TRP A 281 -0.61 11.28 -6.37
C TRP A 281 -0.65 10.88 -4.90
#